data_AF-A0A8T4YTQ7-F1
#
_entry.id   AF-A0A8T4YTQ7-F1
#
_cell.length_a   1.000
_cell.length_b   1.000
_cell.length_c   1.000
_cell.angle_alpha   90.00
_cell.angle_beta   90.00
_cell.angle_gamma   90.00
#
_symmetry.space_group_name_H-M   'P 1'
#
loop_
_entity.id
_entity.type
_entity.pdbx_description
1 polymer ?
#
loop_
_entity_poly.entity_id
_entity_poly.type
_entity_poly.pdbx_seq_one_letter_code
_entity_poly.pdbx_strand_id
1 'polypeptide(L)'
;ELSKMGARIKEAEDGLIIEHSELSGARLDGHGDHRVVMALSLAGLIAEGRTVIETAEAIRATFPNYIEVMRSLGADMRMED
;
A
#
# COMPACT_ATOMS: atom_id res chain seq x y z
N GLU A 1 4.95 5.30 -6.21
CA GLU A 1 4.85 4.00 -5.52
C GLU A 1 4.26 2.87 -6.34
N LEU A 2 2.99 2.91 -6.77
CA LEU A 2 2.37 1.79 -7.50
C LEU A 2 3.13 1.37 -8.77
N SER A 3 3.77 2.28 -9.50
CA SER A 3 4.63 1.93 -10.63
C SER A 3 5.85 1.08 -10.24
N LYS A 4 6.37 1.20 -9.01
CA LYS A 4 7.43 0.32 -8.48
C LYS A 4 6.93 -1.12 -8.28
N MET A 5 5.62 -1.29 -8.09
CA MET A 5 4.96 -2.60 -8.04
C MET A 5 4.60 -3.12 -9.44
N GLY A 6 4.93 -2.42 -10.52
CA GLY A 6 4.57 -2.79 -11.89
C GLY A 6 3.22 -2.25 -12.37
N ALA A 7 2.53 -1.41 -11.59
CA ALA A 7 1.25 -0.85 -12.01
C ALA A 7 1.40 0.04 -13.26
N ARG A 8 0.52 -0.18 -14.26
CA ARG A 8 0.42 0.68 -15.45
C ARG A 8 -0.47 1.89 -15.16
N ILE A 9 0.19 2.99 -14.81
CA ILE A 9 -0.44 4.25 -14.45
C ILE A 9 0.21 5.37 -15.25
N LYS A 10 -0.63 6.24 -15.81
CA LYS A 10 -0.22 7.48 -16.46
C LYS A 10 -0.89 8.66 -15.77
N GLU A 11 -0.09 9.65 -15.40
CA GLU A 11 -0.58 10.93 -14.89
C GLU A 11 -1.14 11.78 -16.04
N ALA A 12 -2.29 12.40 -15.79
CA ALA A 12 -2.94 13.40 -16.64
C ALA A 12 -3.03 14.72 -15.86
N GLU A 13 -3.50 15.79 -16.51
CA GLU A 13 -3.54 17.14 -15.92
C GLU A 13 -4.33 17.22 -14.61
N ASP A 14 -5.45 16.48 -14.51
CA ASP A 14 -6.39 16.53 -13.38
C ASP A 14 -6.68 15.14 -12.79
N GLY A 15 -5.85 14.13 -13.11
CA GLY A 15 -6.10 12.78 -12.64
C GLY A 15 -5.12 11.73 -13.13
N LEU A 16 -5.58 10.47 -13.09
CA LEU A 16 -4.79 9.29 -13.44
C LEU A 16 -5.56 8.43 -14.43
N ILE A 17 -4.85 7.90 -15.43
CA ILE A 17 -5.30 6.79 -16.27
C ILE A 17 -4.66 5.53 -15.70
N ILE A 18 -5.48 4.58 -15.26
CA ILE A 18 -5.04 3.33 -14.63
C ILE A 18 -5.50 2.17 -15.50
N GLU A 19 -4.56 1.32 -15.90
CA GLU A 19 -4.84 0.10 -16.65
C GLU A 19 -4.59 -1.13 -15.77
N HIS A 20 -5.36 -2.20 -16.02
CA HIS A 20 -5.18 -3.47 -15.32
C HIS A 20 -3.77 -4.01 -15.52
N SER A 21 -3.07 -4.29 -14.42
CA SER A 21 -1.71 -4.84 -14.41
C SER A 21 -1.55 -5.77 -13.22
N GLU A 22 -0.73 -6.81 -13.40
CA GLU A 22 -0.26 -7.62 -12.28
C GLU A 22 0.68 -6.79 -11.43
N LEU A 23 0.58 -6.97 -10.11
CA LEU A 23 1.45 -6.29 -9.16
C LEU A 23 2.48 -7.26 -8.60
N SER A 24 3.71 -6.78 -8.42
CA SER A 24 4.78 -7.48 -7.71
C SER A 24 5.13 -6.75 -6.43
N GLY A 25 5.55 -7.51 -5.42
CA GLY A 25 6.01 -6.99 -4.15
C GLY A 25 7.20 -6.05 -4.34
N ALA A 26 7.17 -4.93 -3.63
CA ALA A 26 8.20 -3.90 -3.72
C ALA A 26 8.43 -3.23 -2.37
N ARG A 27 9.55 -2.50 -2.25
CA ARG A 27 9.77 -1.55 -1.16
C ARG A 27 9.21 -0.19 -1.56
N LEU A 28 8.29 0.32 -0.76
CA LEU A 28 7.49 1.51 -1.04
C LEU A 28 7.61 2.51 0.10
N ASP A 29 7.31 3.76 -0.18
CA ASP A 29 7.23 4.83 0.82
C ASP A 29 5.79 5.32 0.96
N GLY A 30 5.25 5.33 2.18
CA GLY A 30 3.95 5.91 2.51
C GLY A 30 3.89 7.44 2.41
N HIS A 31 5.02 8.13 2.26
CA HIS A 31 5.16 9.58 2.24
C HIS A 31 4.56 10.26 3.49
N GLY A 32 4.51 9.54 4.62
CA GLY A 32 3.88 10.02 5.85
C GLY A 32 2.36 10.26 5.76
N ASP A 33 1.69 9.83 4.68
CA ASP A 33 0.23 9.95 4.53
C ASP A 33 -0.45 8.62 4.87
N HIS A 34 -1.27 8.64 5.92
CA HIS A 34 -1.99 7.47 6.41
C HIS A 34 -2.86 6.79 5.35
N ARG A 35 -3.45 7.55 4.42
CA ARG A 35 -4.27 7.00 3.32
C ARG A 35 -3.40 6.32 2.29
N VAL A 36 -2.24 6.90 1.98
CA VAL A 36 -1.28 6.29 1.06
C VAL A 36 -0.77 4.97 1.64
N VAL A 37 -0.37 4.92 2.91
CA VAL A 37 0.06 3.67 3.55
C VAL A 37 -1.05 2.62 3.51
N MET A 38 -2.28 2.97 3.91
CA MET A 38 -3.41 2.02 3.88
C MET A 38 -3.68 1.51 2.46
N ALA A 39 -3.72 2.39 1.46
CA ALA A 39 -3.93 2.01 0.07
C ALA A 39 -2.82 1.09 -0.47
N LEU A 40 -1.55 1.40 -0.19
CA LEU A 40 -0.41 0.57 -0.59
C LEU A 40 -0.41 -0.79 0.11
N SER A 41 -0.85 -0.86 1.37
CA SER A 41 -0.94 -2.14 2.09
C SER A 41 -1.98 -3.07 1.46
N LEU A 42 -3.10 -2.53 0.99
CA LEU A 42 -4.11 -3.28 0.24
C LEU A 42 -3.58 -3.75 -1.12
N ALA A 43 -2.83 -2.90 -1.83
CA ALA A 43 -2.16 -3.29 -3.07
C ALA A 43 -1.13 -4.41 -2.82
N GLY A 44 -0.43 -4.36 -1.68
CA GLY A 44 0.53 -5.38 -1.27
C GLY A 44 -0.10 -6.76 -1.01
N LEU A 45 -1.37 -6.82 -0.56
CA LEU A 45 -2.07 -8.09 -0.31
C LEU A 45 -2.38 -8.87 -1.60
N ILE A 46 -2.50 -8.20 -2.75
CA ILE A 46 -2.76 -8.84 -4.05
C ILE A 46 -1.49 -9.04 -4.88
N ALA A 47 -0.38 -8.44 -4.48
CA ALA A 47 0.86 -8.47 -5.24
C ALA A 47 1.60 -9.80 -5.07
N GLU A 48 2.26 -10.26 -6.13
CA GLU A 48 3.13 -11.43 -6.05
C GLU A 48 4.43 -11.07 -5.31
N GLY A 49 4.68 -11.73 -4.19
CA GLY A 49 5.89 -11.55 -3.38
C GLY A 49 5.72 -10.60 -2.20
N ARG A 50 6.84 -10.17 -1.59
CA ARG A 50 6.81 -9.36 -0.36
C ARG A 50 6.76 -7.86 -0.66
N THR A 51 5.75 -7.19 -0.13
CA THR A 51 5.68 -5.72 -0.11
C THR A 51 6.14 -5.19 1.26
N VAL A 52 6.95 -4.12 1.26
CA VAL A 52 7.39 -3.41 2.47
C VAL A 52 7.06 -1.94 2.29
N ILE A 53 6.37 -1.33 3.26
CA ILE A 53 5.96 0.07 3.21
C ILE A 53 6.65 0.81 4.34
N GLU A 54 7.46 1.81 4.00
CA GLU A 54 8.07 2.75 4.95
C GLU A 54 7.05 3.80 5.39
N THR A 55 7.34 4.50 6.49
CA THR A 55 6.46 5.52 7.12
C THR A 55 5.09 4.99 7.55
N ALA A 56 5.00 3.68 7.84
CA ALA A 56 3.76 3.00 8.16
C ALA A 56 3.10 3.48 9.46
N GLU A 57 3.87 4.10 10.37
CA GLU A 57 3.39 4.72 11.59
C GLU A 57 2.31 5.78 11.34
N ALA A 58 2.27 6.38 10.14
CA ALA A 58 1.26 7.36 9.75
C ALA A 58 -0.16 6.83 9.88
N ILE A 59 -0.40 5.52 9.68
CA ILE A 59 -1.72 4.88 9.82
C ILE A 59 -2.38 5.24 11.17
N ARG A 60 -1.59 5.34 12.24
CA ARG A 60 -2.08 5.62 13.59
C ARG A 60 -2.75 6.98 13.74
N ALA A 61 -2.54 7.91 12.81
CA ALA A 61 -3.18 9.22 12.83
C ALA A 61 -4.71 9.15 12.74
N THR A 62 -5.24 8.16 12.00
CA THR A 62 -6.70 8.04 11.75
C THR A 62 -7.26 6.65 12.03
N PHE A 63 -6.43 5.60 11.97
CA PHE A 63 -6.87 4.23 12.21
C PHE A 63 -5.85 3.44 13.06
N PRO A 64 -5.72 3.73 14.38
CA PRO A 64 -4.69 3.17 15.26
C PRO A 64 -4.57 1.64 15.30
N ASN A 65 -5.69 0.93 15.13
CA ASN A 65 -5.78 -0.53 15.19
C ASN A 65 -5.95 -1.18 13.79
N TYR A 66 -5.62 -0.47 12.71
CA TYR A 66 -5.77 -0.94 11.34
C TYR A 66 -5.17 -2.34 11.10
N ILE A 67 -3.90 -2.54 11.49
CA ILE A 67 -3.20 -3.82 11.29
C ILE A 67 -3.89 -4.97 12.04
N GLU A 68 -4.38 -4.71 13.26
CA GLU A 68 -5.10 -5.71 14.06
C GLU A 68 -6.43 -6.09 13.41
N VAL A 69 -7.17 -5.09 12.92
CA VAL A 69 -8.45 -5.29 12.20
C VAL A 69 -8.22 -6.06 10.90
N MET A 70 -7.23 -5.68 10.09
CA MET A 70 -6.95 -6.37 8.83
C MET A 70 -6.52 -7.82 9.07
N ARG A 71 -5.72 -8.09 10.10
CA ARG A 71 -5.35 -9.45 10.50
C ARG A 71 -6.55 -10.27 10.98
N SER A 72 -7.51 -9.66 11.68
CA SER A 72 -8.74 -10.36 12.09
C SER A 72 -9.63 -10.73 10.90
N LEU A 73 -9.47 -10.05 9.77
CA LEU A 73 -10.09 -10.38 8.48
C LEU A 73 -9.27 -11.37 7.62
N GLY A 74 -8.13 -11.85 8.12
CA GLY A 74 -7.27 -12.82 7.45
C GLY A 74 -6.16 -12.23 6.58
N ALA A 75 -5.90 -10.92 6.65
CA ALA A 75 -4.81 -10.32 5.90
C ALA A 75 -3.43 -10.67 6.49
N ASP A 76 -2.50 -11.09 5.64
CA ASP A 76 -1.09 -11.30 6.02
C ASP A 76 -0.33 -9.97 6.02
N MET A 77 -0.43 -9.25 7.13
CA MET A 77 0.29 -7.99 7.34
C MET A 77 0.77 -7.84 8.78
N ARG A 78 1.86 -7.10 8.93
CA ARG A 78 2.47 -6.78 10.23
C ARG A 78 3.19 -5.44 10.14
N MET A 79 3.31 -4.80 11.29
CA MET A 79 4.16 -3.63 11.46
C MET A 79 5.46 -4.09 12.13
N GLU A 80 6.59 -3.60 11.64
CA GLU A 80 7.93 -3.82 12.20
C GLU A 80 8.44 -2.46 12.70
N ASP A 81 9.22 -2.45 13.79
CA ASP A 81 9.80 -1.25 14.40
C ASP A 81 11.02 -0.71 13.60
#